data_AF-A0A8B9JB91-F1
#
_entry.id   AF-A0A8B9JB91-F1
#
_cell.length_a   1.000
_cell.length_b   1.000
_cell.length_c   1.000
_cell.angle_alpha   90.00
_cell.angle_beta   90.00
_cell.angle_gamma   90.00
#
_symmetry.space_group_name_H-M   'P 1'
#
loop_
_entity.id
_entity.type
_entity.pdbx_description
1 polymer ?
#
loop_
_entity_poly.entity_id
_entity_poly.type
_entity_poly.pdbx_seq_one_letter_code
_entity_poly.pdbx_strand_id
1 'polypeptide(L)'
;MDWDRIKAKDLLALFSSFKPKDGVVLSVTIYPSEFGKERMKAEETQGPLELTNLPDDPEADTEDQRIYREKVRDYQFKRLRYYYAVVECDSVETAAKIYEECDGFEYESSCSMVDLRYCDTFSGLKATAEKLVKKKLEGKDKLTPWEEFLEKKKEKKKEKRKEKKEEVAISDDELPADVDLDDPFFAEESKKNKNKVIDHLSVWKSIIFSARFKQVDVQDPRFQAMFTSHLYNLDPSDPAYKKTKATQSILEEKQKRREQQEEHGQKGALKRQKTAEKPNKNSKEMDPSLSMLIKSIKNKTEQFQARKKQRIK
;
A
#
# COMPACT_ATOMS: atom_id res chain seq x y z
N MET A 1 -2.14 10.26 -16.90
CA MET A 1 -2.96 9.10 -17.32
C MET A 1 -1.98 8.04 -17.80
N ASP A 2 -1.53 7.14 -16.93
CA ASP A 2 -0.47 6.19 -17.29
C ASP A 2 -1.01 5.04 -18.16
N TRP A 3 -0.78 5.11 -19.47
CA TRP A 3 -1.18 4.07 -20.43
C TRP A 3 -0.56 2.69 -20.18
N ASP A 4 0.51 2.59 -19.39
CA ASP A 4 1.09 1.31 -18.95
C ASP A 4 0.22 0.58 -17.91
N ARG A 5 -0.51 1.35 -17.11
CA ARG A 5 -1.31 0.84 -15.99
C ARG A 5 -2.79 0.76 -16.35
N ILE A 6 -3.25 1.65 -17.21
CA ILE A 6 -4.64 1.78 -17.63
C ILE A 6 -4.93 0.83 -18.78
N LYS A 7 -5.97 -0.01 -18.61
CA LYS A 7 -6.48 -0.88 -19.66
C LYS A 7 -7.82 -0.37 -20.17
N ALA A 8 -8.21 -0.85 -21.35
CA ALA A 8 -9.52 -0.55 -21.93
C ALA A 8 -10.70 -0.89 -21.00
N LYS A 9 -10.55 -1.92 -20.16
CA LYS A 9 -11.54 -2.30 -19.13
C LYS A 9 -11.73 -1.23 -18.06
N ASP A 10 -10.64 -0.58 -17.65
CA ASP A 10 -10.66 0.44 -16.60
C ASP A 10 -11.32 1.72 -17.12
N LEU A 11 -11.02 2.08 -18.37
CA LEU A 11 -11.69 3.19 -19.07
C LEU A 11 -13.17 2.90 -19.30
N LEU A 12 -13.53 1.67 -19.69
CA LEU A 12 -14.94 1.27 -19.81
C LEU A 12 -15.67 1.39 -18.48
N ALA A 13 -15.05 0.96 -17.37
CA ALA A 13 -15.63 1.10 -16.03
C ALA A 13 -15.80 2.57 -15.63
N LEU A 14 -14.82 3.42 -15.95
CA LEU A 14 -14.87 4.87 -15.73
C LEU A 14 -16.05 5.50 -16.49
N PHE A 15 -16.10 5.35 -17.80
CA PHE A 15 -17.19 5.96 -18.60
C PHE A 15 -18.56 5.35 -18.26
N SER A 16 -18.58 4.10 -17.78
CA SER A 16 -19.82 3.48 -17.31
C SER A 16 -20.35 4.07 -16.00
N SER A 17 -19.53 4.73 -15.19
CA SER A 17 -20.01 5.39 -13.96
C SER A 17 -20.64 6.76 -14.21
N PHE A 18 -20.23 7.44 -15.29
CA PHE A 18 -20.72 8.78 -15.68
C PHE A 18 -21.84 8.76 -16.73
N LYS A 19 -22.35 7.56 -17.05
CA LYS A 19 -23.45 7.43 -18.02
C LYS A 19 -24.81 7.74 -17.38
N PRO A 20 -25.76 8.35 -18.11
CA PRO A 20 -27.15 8.45 -17.68
C PRO A 20 -27.79 7.08 -17.50
N LYS A 21 -28.90 7.02 -16.74
CA LYS A 21 -29.62 5.77 -16.43
C LYS A 21 -30.03 4.95 -17.66
N ASP A 22 -30.24 5.63 -18.79
CA ASP A 22 -30.66 5.03 -20.06
C ASP A 22 -29.50 4.81 -21.05
N GLY A 23 -28.29 5.24 -20.71
CA GLY A 23 -27.13 5.20 -21.60
C GLY A 23 -26.30 3.93 -21.48
N VAL A 24 -25.73 3.50 -22.60
CA VAL A 24 -24.79 2.36 -22.68
C VAL A 24 -23.54 2.75 -23.45
N VAL A 25 -22.38 2.43 -22.86
CA VAL A 25 -21.09 2.48 -23.54
C VAL A 25 -20.87 1.13 -24.24
N LEU A 26 -20.79 1.15 -25.57
CA LEU A 26 -20.69 -0.04 -26.42
C LEU A 26 -19.30 -0.67 -26.35
N SER A 27 -18.27 0.15 -26.57
CA SER A 27 -16.89 -0.34 -26.65
C SER A 27 -15.92 0.76 -26.27
N VAL A 28 -14.77 0.38 -25.70
CA VAL A 28 -13.63 1.26 -25.50
C VAL A 28 -12.41 0.57 -26.07
N THR A 29 -11.74 1.24 -27.00
CA THR A 29 -10.55 0.70 -27.66
C THR A 29 -9.40 1.70 -27.58
N ILE A 30 -8.20 1.23 -27.22
CA ILE A 30 -7.00 2.06 -27.11
C ILE A 30 -6.16 1.90 -28.37
N TYR A 31 -5.79 3.02 -28.97
CA TYR A 31 -5.06 3.12 -30.23
C TYR A 31 -3.72 3.83 -29.99
N PRO A 32 -2.63 3.38 -30.62
CA PRO A 32 -1.40 4.15 -30.65
C PRO A 32 -1.56 5.34 -31.61
N SER A 33 -1.21 6.54 -31.14
CA SER A 33 -1.20 7.75 -31.96
C SER A 33 -0.10 7.69 -33.02
N GLU A 34 -0.21 8.44 -34.11
CA GLU A 34 0.86 8.53 -35.12
C GLU A 34 2.19 8.99 -34.49
N PHE A 35 2.12 9.99 -33.62
CA PHE A 35 3.26 10.45 -32.81
C PHE A 35 3.83 9.34 -31.92
N GLY A 36 2.96 8.58 -31.25
CA GLY A 36 3.36 7.46 -30.41
C GLY A 36 4.04 6.34 -31.19
N LYS A 37 3.55 6.02 -32.39
CA LYS A 37 4.17 5.00 -33.26
C LYS A 37 5.56 5.40 -33.69
N GLU A 38 5.76 6.66 -34.09
CA GLU A 38 7.06 7.18 -34.50
C GLU A 38 8.04 7.19 -33.33
N ARG A 39 7.60 7.67 -32.16
CA ARG A 39 8.40 7.69 -30.94
C ARG A 39 8.73 6.31 -30.42
N MET A 40 7.80 5.36 -30.44
CA MET A 40 8.07 3.97 -30.04
C MET A 40 9.13 3.32 -30.94
N LYS A 41 9.11 3.57 -32.25
CA LYS A 41 10.16 3.07 -33.16
C LYS A 41 11.53 3.71 -32.89
N ALA A 42 11.55 5.01 -32.59
CA ALA A 42 12.77 5.72 -32.22
C ALA A 42 13.32 5.21 -30.88
N GLU A 43 12.46 4.99 -29.88
CA GLU A 43 12.84 4.45 -28.57
C GLU A 43 13.24 2.97 -28.64
N GLU A 44 12.64 2.20 -29.53
CA GLU A 44 13.04 0.82 -29.81
C GLU A 44 14.44 0.72 -30.42
N THR A 45 14.96 1.78 -31.03
CA THR A 45 16.32 1.78 -31.60
C THR A 45 17.35 2.49 -30.72
N GLN A 46 16.97 3.60 -30.10
CA GLN A 46 17.89 4.48 -29.36
C GLN A 46 17.63 4.54 -27.85
N GLY A 47 16.53 3.93 -27.37
CA GLY A 47 16.02 4.14 -26.02
C GLY A 47 15.44 5.55 -25.83
N PRO A 48 15.01 5.90 -24.61
CA PRO A 48 14.53 7.23 -24.27
C PRO A 48 15.70 8.23 -24.29
N LEU A 49 15.92 8.87 -25.44
CA LEU A 49 16.99 9.85 -25.68
C LEU A 49 17.05 10.96 -24.63
N GLU A 50 15.90 11.30 -24.04
CA GLU A 50 15.77 12.33 -22.99
C GLU A 50 16.40 11.89 -21.64
N LEU A 51 16.67 10.59 -21.47
CA LEU A 51 17.19 9.98 -20.23
C LEU A 51 18.58 9.35 -20.40
N THR A 52 19.14 9.30 -21.61
CA THR A 52 20.45 8.67 -21.87
C THR A 52 21.64 9.55 -21.48
N ASN A 53 21.46 10.87 -21.43
CA ASN A 53 22.50 11.82 -21.01
C ASN A 53 22.49 11.98 -19.49
N LEU A 54 22.84 10.91 -18.78
CA LEU A 54 22.98 10.89 -17.33
C LEU A 54 24.45 11.09 -16.93
N PRO A 55 24.74 11.99 -15.97
CA PRO A 55 25.97 11.88 -15.17
C PRO A 55 25.95 10.56 -14.40
N ASP A 56 27.09 9.86 -14.32
CA ASP A 56 27.22 8.58 -13.62
C ASP A 56 27.05 8.70 -12.09
N ASP A 57 27.13 9.91 -11.54
CA ASP A 57 27.10 10.19 -10.10
C ASP A 57 25.73 10.71 -9.60
N PRO A 58 24.98 9.91 -8.80
CA PRO A 58 23.68 10.30 -8.26
C PRO A 58 23.73 11.21 -7.02
N GLU A 59 24.90 11.56 -6.50
CA GLU A 59 25.07 12.33 -5.24
C GLU A 59 25.45 13.81 -5.46
N ALA A 60 25.66 14.22 -6.71
CA ALA A 60 25.92 15.62 -7.02
C ALA A 60 24.62 16.46 -6.96
N ASP A 61 24.52 17.39 -6.01
CA ASP A 61 23.43 18.38 -5.93
C ASP A 61 23.67 19.53 -6.93
N THR A 62 23.78 19.16 -8.22
CA THR A 62 24.09 20.08 -9.33
C THR A 62 22.80 20.45 -10.07
N GLU A 63 22.76 21.60 -10.74
CA GLU A 63 21.64 22.06 -11.59
C GLU A 63 21.16 20.96 -12.56
N ASP A 64 22.08 20.10 -13.00
CA ASP A 64 21.83 18.94 -13.84
C ASP A 64 20.82 17.93 -13.24
N GLN A 65 20.77 17.79 -11.91
CA GLN A 65 19.82 16.94 -11.20
C GLN A 65 18.38 17.50 -11.29
N ARG A 66 18.25 18.83 -11.31
CA ARG A 66 16.96 19.54 -11.47
C ARG A 66 16.46 19.40 -12.90
N ILE A 67 17.34 19.67 -13.87
CA ILE A 67 17.08 19.49 -15.30
C ILE A 67 16.69 18.03 -15.60
N TYR A 68 17.34 17.05 -14.96
CA TYR A 68 16.97 15.64 -15.12
C TYR A 68 15.54 15.35 -14.62
N ARG A 69 15.18 15.85 -13.44
CA ARG A 69 13.83 15.65 -12.88
C ARG A 69 12.76 16.25 -13.78
N GLU A 70 13.05 17.40 -14.38
CA GLU A 70 12.19 18.05 -15.37
C GLU A 70 12.09 17.23 -16.66
N LYS A 71 13.20 16.76 -17.23
CA LYS A 71 13.22 15.89 -18.41
C LYS A 71 12.46 14.57 -18.19
N VAL A 72 12.56 13.97 -17.01
CA VAL A 72 11.77 12.78 -16.63
C VAL A 72 10.28 13.10 -16.65
N ARG A 73 9.89 14.25 -16.07
CA ARG A 73 8.49 14.70 -16.04
C ARG A 73 7.98 14.98 -17.46
N ASP A 74 8.77 15.67 -18.28
CA ASP A 74 8.44 15.94 -19.68
C ASP A 74 8.32 14.67 -20.50
N TYR A 75 9.22 13.70 -20.28
CA TYR A 75 9.14 12.40 -20.93
C TYR A 75 7.86 11.66 -20.54
N GLN A 76 7.52 11.64 -19.25
CA GLN A 76 6.27 11.05 -18.76
C GLN A 76 5.06 11.77 -19.38
N PHE A 77 5.08 13.10 -19.45
CA PHE A 77 4.00 13.89 -20.05
C PHE A 77 3.88 13.64 -21.57
N LYS A 78 4.99 13.58 -22.29
CA LYS A 78 5.02 13.27 -23.73
C LYS A 78 4.50 11.85 -24.00
N ARG A 79 4.78 10.88 -23.11
CA ARG A 79 4.25 9.51 -23.19
C ARG A 79 2.73 9.42 -23.07
N LEU A 80 2.08 10.39 -22.41
CA LEU A 80 0.61 10.47 -22.39
C LEU A 80 0.03 10.64 -23.79
N ARG A 81 0.78 11.25 -24.72
CA ARG A 81 0.36 11.45 -26.11
C ARG A 81 0.59 10.24 -27.01
N TYR A 82 1.17 9.14 -26.50
CA TYR A 82 1.52 7.98 -27.32
C TYR A 82 0.30 7.15 -27.69
N TYR A 83 -0.75 7.22 -26.87
CA TYR A 83 -1.97 6.48 -27.05
C TYR A 83 -3.16 7.42 -26.90
N TYR A 84 -4.25 7.06 -27.56
CA TYR A 84 -5.55 7.67 -27.39
C TYR A 84 -6.60 6.57 -27.29
N ALA A 85 -7.67 6.81 -26.55
CA ALA A 85 -8.79 5.89 -26.48
C ALA A 85 -9.95 6.42 -27.33
N VAL A 86 -10.66 5.52 -27.99
CA VAL A 86 -11.94 5.83 -28.62
C VAL A 86 -13.04 5.09 -27.87
N VAL A 87 -14.05 5.84 -27.48
CA VAL A 87 -15.22 5.37 -26.73
C VAL A 87 -16.42 5.42 -27.67
N GLU A 88 -17.05 4.27 -27.88
CA GLU A 88 -18.31 4.17 -28.64
C GLU A 88 -19.48 4.21 -27.65
N CYS A 89 -20.38 5.17 -27.82
CA CYS A 89 -21.63 5.26 -27.08
C CYS A 89 -22.82 4.90 -27.98
N ASP A 90 -23.93 4.51 -27.35
CA ASP A 90 -25.18 4.18 -28.04
C ASP A 90 -25.92 5.40 -28.62
N SER A 91 -25.81 6.55 -27.95
CA SER A 91 -26.63 7.74 -28.18
C SER A 91 -25.81 9.02 -28.03
N VAL A 92 -26.21 10.05 -28.78
CA VAL A 92 -25.57 11.38 -28.72
C VAL A 92 -25.76 12.02 -27.35
N GLU A 93 -26.91 11.80 -26.71
CA GLU A 93 -27.20 12.31 -25.36
C GLU A 93 -26.28 11.70 -24.29
N THR A 94 -26.01 10.39 -24.37
CA THR A 94 -25.07 9.71 -23.47
C THR A 94 -23.64 10.23 -23.67
N ALA A 95 -23.22 10.42 -24.92
CA ALA A 95 -21.90 10.98 -25.22
C ALA A 95 -21.76 12.42 -24.71
N ALA A 96 -22.80 13.26 -24.84
CA ALA A 96 -22.79 14.63 -24.36
C ALA A 96 -22.65 14.72 -22.83
N LYS A 97 -23.40 13.92 -22.08
CA LYS A 97 -23.26 13.88 -20.61
C LYS A 97 -21.88 13.40 -20.16
N ILE A 98 -21.38 12.33 -20.79
CA ILE A 98 -20.04 11.83 -20.50
C ILE A 98 -19.00 12.91 -20.80
N TYR A 99 -19.16 13.65 -21.89
CA TYR A 99 -18.26 14.76 -22.23
C TYR A 99 -18.31 15.87 -21.16
N GLU A 100 -19.49 16.34 -20.76
CA GLU A 100 -19.64 17.40 -19.75
C GLU A 100 -19.09 17.02 -18.37
N GLU A 101 -19.24 15.76 -17.96
CA GLU A 101 -18.80 15.30 -16.63
C GLU A 101 -17.35 14.81 -16.61
N CYS A 102 -16.85 14.24 -17.72
CA CYS A 102 -15.52 13.63 -17.78
C CYS A 102 -14.45 14.54 -18.40
N ASP A 103 -14.80 15.56 -19.19
CA ASP A 103 -13.80 16.48 -19.76
C ASP A 103 -13.21 17.35 -18.65
N GLY A 104 -11.88 17.31 -18.51
CA GLY A 104 -11.18 17.93 -17.39
C GLY A 104 -11.26 17.15 -16.07
N PHE A 105 -11.87 15.96 -16.05
CA PHE A 105 -11.94 15.14 -14.84
C PHE A 105 -10.58 14.58 -14.47
N GLU A 106 -10.20 14.71 -13.20
CA GLU A 106 -8.94 14.15 -12.67
C GLU A 106 -9.10 12.65 -12.39
N TYR A 107 -8.30 11.85 -13.10
CA TYR A 107 -8.27 10.41 -12.86
C TYR A 107 -7.40 10.07 -11.66
N GLU A 108 -8.02 9.57 -10.59
CA GLU A 108 -7.38 9.28 -9.30
C GLU A 108 -6.65 10.51 -8.68
N SER A 109 -5.86 10.30 -7.63
CA SER A 109 -4.98 11.33 -7.06
C SER A 109 -3.74 11.62 -7.91
N SER A 110 -3.80 11.38 -9.23
CA SER A 110 -2.64 11.37 -10.12
C SER A 110 -2.41 12.68 -10.88
N CYS A 111 -3.18 13.74 -10.57
CA CYS A 111 -3.11 15.06 -11.23
C CYS A 111 -3.18 14.98 -12.77
N SER A 112 -3.84 13.94 -13.26
CA SER A 112 -3.95 13.64 -14.68
C SER A 112 -5.37 13.88 -15.12
N MET A 113 -5.60 14.97 -15.84
CA MET A 113 -6.90 15.32 -16.39
C MET A 113 -7.19 14.50 -17.66
N VAL A 114 -8.43 14.08 -17.81
CA VAL A 114 -8.97 13.49 -19.04
C VAL A 114 -9.27 14.62 -20.04
N ASP A 115 -8.76 14.52 -21.27
CA ASP A 115 -9.11 15.38 -22.41
C ASP A 115 -9.99 14.56 -23.35
N LEU A 116 -11.28 14.90 -23.43
CA LEU A 116 -12.22 14.26 -24.34
C LEU A 116 -12.43 15.15 -25.57
N ARG A 117 -12.52 14.54 -26.75
CA ARG A 117 -12.82 15.25 -28.00
C ARG A 117 -13.81 14.46 -28.82
N TYR A 118 -14.76 15.17 -29.42
CA TYR A 118 -15.73 14.55 -30.31
C TYR A 118 -15.06 14.09 -31.61
N CYS A 119 -15.38 12.89 -32.07
CA CYS A 119 -14.86 12.33 -33.30
C CYS A 119 -16.02 11.84 -34.17
N ASP A 120 -16.17 12.46 -35.35
CA ASP A 120 -17.30 12.23 -36.26
C ASP A 120 -17.01 11.10 -37.29
N THR A 121 -15.74 10.76 -37.50
CA THR A 121 -15.28 9.87 -38.58
C THR A 121 -14.74 8.54 -38.06
N PHE A 122 -15.64 7.72 -37.52
CA PHE A 122 -15.26 6.51 -36.82
C PHE A 122 -15.02 5.27 -37.71
N SER A 123 -15.56 5.23 -38.93
CA SER A 123 -15.52 4.06 -39.82
C SER A 123 -14.10 3.72 -40.34
N GLY A 124 -13.22 4.70 -40.50
CA GLY A 124 -11.84 4.49 -40.99
C GLY A 124 -10.84 4.02 -39.92
N LEU A 125 -11.12 4.28 -38.64
CA LEU A 125 -10.19 3.98 -37.53
C LEU A 125 -10.23 2.50 -37.11
N LYS A 126 -11.37 1.81 -37.23
CA LYS A 126 -11.49 0.38 -36.89
C LYS A 126 -10.55 -0.49 -37.74
N ALA A 127 -10.53 -0.27 -39.05
CA ALA A 127 -9.73 -1.06 -40.00
C ALA A 127 -8.22 -0.86 -39.83
N THR A 128 -7.77 0.32 -39.38
CA THR A 128 -6.34 0.57 -39.12
C THR A 128 -5.87 -0.10 -37.83
N ALA A 129 -6.73 -0.17 -36.81
CA ALA A 129 -6.38 -0.81 -35.54
C ALA A 129 -6.34 -2.32 -35.59
N GLU A 130 -7.26 -2.96 -36.32
CA GLU A 130 -7.21 -4.41 -36.50
C GLU A 130 -5.89 -4.83 -37.16
N LYS A 131 -5.41 -4.06 -38.13
CA LYS A 131 -4.09 -4.27 -38.76
C LYS A 131 -2.93 -4.07 -37.78
N LEU A 132 -3.00 -3.06 -36.91
CA LEU A 132 -1.96 -2.77 -35.92
C LEU A 132 -1.92 -3.82 -34.79
N VAL A 133 -3.07 -4.29 -34.33
CA VAL A 133 -3.18 -5.35 -33.32
C VAL A 133 -2.61 -6.66 -33.88
N LYS A 134 -2.93 -6.99 -35.14
CA LYS A 134 -2.39 -8.18 -35.81
C LYS A 134 -0.87 -8.12 -35.94
N LYS A 135 -0.32 -6.99 -36.39
CA LYS A 135 1.13 -6.76 -36.47
C LYS A 135 1.84 -6.81 -35.10
N LYS A 136 1.18 -6.36 -34.03
CA LYS A 136 1.74 -6.37 -32.66
C LYS A 136 1.72 -7.76 -32.02
N LEU A 137 0.81 -8.64 -32.43
CA LEU A 137 0.80 -10.05 -32.02
C LEU A 137 1.94 -10.85 -32.66
N GLU A 138 2.39 -10.46 -33.85
CA GLU A 138 3.44 -11.14 -34.61
C GLU A 138 4.88 -10.72 -34.22
N GLY A 139 5.06 -9.58 -33.54
CA GLY A 139 6.39 -8.99 -33.26
C GLY A 139 6.94 -9.16 -31.84
N LYS A 140 6.38 -10.04 -31.01
CA LYS A 140 6.63 -10.10 -29.55
C LYS A 140 7.98 -10.68 -29.10
N ASP A 141 8.87 -11.04 -30.02
CA ASP A 141 10.03 -11.90 -29.71
C ASP A 141 11.38 -11.18 -29.55
N LYS A 142 11.43 -9.84 -29.64
CA LYS A 142 12.68 -9.09 -29.49
C LYS A 142 12.57 -8.04 -28.39
N LEU A 143 13.39 -8.19 -27.35
CA LEU A 143 13.52 -7.23 -26.26
C LEU A 143 14.06 -5.90 -26.82
N THR A 144 13.56 -4.78 -26.31
CA THR A 144 14.06 -3.47 -26.73
C THR A 144 15.44 -3.18 -26.11
N PRO A 145 16.32 -2.41 -26.78
CA PRO A 145 17.61 -1.97 -26.21
C PRO A 145 17.46 -1.23 -24.88
N TRP A 146 16.32 -0.57 -24.63
CA TRP A 146 16.01 0.05 -23.36
C TRP A 146 15.66 -0.95 -22.26
N GLU A 147 14.92 -2.02 -22.60
CA GLU A 147 14.67 -3.13 -21.68
C GLU A 147 15.99 -3.83 -21.33
N GLU A 148 16.85 -4.07 -22.32
CA GLU A 148 18.21 -4.57 -22.10
C GLU A 148 19.03 -3.63 -21.20
N PHE A 149 18.94 -2.30 -21.40
CA PHE A 149 19.58 -1.31 -20.55
C PHE A 149 19.06 -1.36 -19.10
N LEU A 150 17.75 -1.50 -18.89
CA LEU A 150 17.14 -1.63 -17.57
C LEU A 150 17.52 -2.94 -16.89
N GLU A 151 17.60 -4.04 -17.64
CA GLU A 151 18.08 -5.34 -17.18
C GLU A 151 19.54 -5.23 -16.73
N LYS A 152 20.40 -4.66 -17.58
CA LYS A 152 21.83 -4.39 -17.29
C LYS A 152 22.02 -3.50 -16.08
N LYS A 153 21.17 -2.48 -15.90
CA LYS A 153 21.21 -1.60 -14.70
C LYS A 153 20.75 -2.33 -13.43
N LYS A 154 19.74 -3.20 -13.53
CA LYS A 154 19.29 -4.06 -12.41
C LYS A 154 20.36 -5.09 -12.06
N GLU A 155 21.03 -5.67 -13.04
CA GLU A 155 22.15 -6.61 -12.86
C GLU A 155 23.35 -5.94 -12.21
N LYS A 156 23.80 -4.79 -12.73
CA LYS A 156 24.86 -3.97 -12.11
C LYS A 156 24.55 -3.61 -10.65
N LYS A 157 23.27 -3.34 -10.31
CA LYS A 157 22.83 -3.10 -8.92
C LYS A 157 22.81 -4.38 -8.07
N LYS A 158 22.51 -5.54 -8.66
CA LYS A 158 22.59 -6.84 -7.98
C LYS A 158 24.04 -7.25 -7.74
N GLU A 159 24.94 -7.01 -8.70
CA GLU A 159 26.38 -7.24 -8.58
C GLU A 159 26.98 -6.37 -7.49
N LYS A 160 26.75 -5.05 -7.51
CA LYS A 160 27.19 -4.15 -6.41
C LYS A 160 26.67 -4.59 -5.03
N ARG A 161 25.48 -5.20 -4.97
CA ARG A 161 24.92 -5.76 -3.71
C ARG A 161 25.56 -7.09 -3.31
N LYS A 162 26.01 -7.89 -4.27
CA LYS A 162 26.74 -9.15 -4.02
C LYS A 162 28.17 -8.86 -3.62
N GLU A 163 28.86 -7.98 -4.34
CA GLU A 163 30.22 -7.51 -4.06
C GLU A 163 30.30 -6.87 -2.67
N LYS A 164 29.38 -5.96 -2.32
CA LYS A 164 29.28 -5.40 -0.95
C LYS A 164 28.94 -6.43 0.13
N LYS A 165 28.43 -7.60 -0.24
CA LYS A 165 28.14 -8.71 0.68
C LYS A 165 29.32 -9.69 0.77
N GLU A 166 30.11 -9.82 -0.29
CA GLU A 166 31.36 -10.58 -0.34
C GLU A 166 32.52 -9.81 0.33
N GLU A 167 32.62 -8.49 0.16
CA GLU A 167 33.60 -7.65 0.88
C GLU A 167 33.39 -7.71 2.40
N VAL A 168 32.14 -7.70 2.86
CA VAL A 168 31.79 -7.87 4.29
C VAL A 168 32.06 -9.31 4.77
N ALA A 169 32.12 -10.29 3.87
CA ALA A 169 32.44 -11.68 4.20
C ALA A 169 33.97 -11.96 4.20
N ILE A 170 34.78 -11.10 3.60
CA ILE A 170 36.24 -11.23 3.54
C ILE A 170 36.94 -10.42 4.66
N SER A 171 36.23 -9.51 5.34
CA SER A 171 36.76 -8.69 6.43
C SER A 171 36.40 -9.16 7.85
N ASP A 172 36.07 -10.45 8.07
CA ASP A 172 35.84 -10.99 9.42
C ASP A 172 37.16 -11.57 9.97
N ASP A 173 37.81 -10.74 10.77
CA ASP A 173 38.99 -10.97 11.59
C ASP A 173 38.67 -12.09 12.63
N GLU A 174 39.44 -13.18 12.59
CA GLU A 174 39.62 -14.24 13.60
C GLU A 174 38.43 -14.60 14.54
N LEU A 175 37.57 -15.52 14.09
CA LEU A 175 36.60 -16.22 14.95
C LEU A 175 37.33 -17.16 15.94
N PRO A 176 36.99 -17.17 17.24
CA PRO A 176 37.57 -18.11 18.20
C PRO A 176 37.19 -19.55 17.87
N ALA A 177 38.14 -20.48 18.00
CA ALA A 177 38.05 -21.89 17.59
C ALA A 177 36.97 -22.74 18.30
N ASP A 178 36.13 -22.15 19.14
CA ASP A 178 35.14 -22.83 20.00
C ASP A 178 33.68 -22.69 19.50
N VAL A 179 33.43 -22.27 18.26
CA VAL A 179 32.09 -22.18 17.67
C VAL A 179 31.92 -23.19 16.53
N ASP A 180 31.40 -24.37 16.86
CA ASP A 180 31.06 -25.42 15.89
C ASP A 180 29.74 -25.09 15.16
N LEU A 181 29.84 -24.72 13.88
CA LEU A 181 28.70 -24.43 12.99
C LEU A 181 27.86 -25.68 12.61
N ASP A 182 28.31 -26.88 12.97
CA ASP A 182 27.58 -28.13 12.81
C ASP A 182 26.77 -28.54 14.08
N ASP A 183 26.57 -27.61 15.01
CA ASP A 183 25.69 -27.80 16.18
C ASP A 183 24.27 -28.22 15.73
N PRO A 184 23.71 -29.31 16.29
CA PRO A 184 22.31 -29.73 16.09
C PRO A 184 21.27 -28.61 16.24
N PHE A 185 21.58 -27.55 17.01
CA PHE A 185 20.75 -26.37 17.16
C PHE A 185 20.50 -25.62 15.82
N PHE A 186 21.46 -25.63 14.88
CA PHE A 186 21.34 -24.97 13.57
C PHE A 186 21.03 -25.94 12.41
N ALA A 187 21.18 -27.25 12.63
CA ALA A 187 20.99 -28.28 11.61
C ALA A 187 19.51 -28.59 11.28
N GLU A 188 18.57 -28.21 12.16
CA GLU A 188 17.14 -28.48 11.98
C GLU A 188 16.48 -27.52 10.96
N GLU A 189 17.09 -26.35 10.70
CA GLU A 189 16.54 -25.33 9.80
C GLU A 189 16.93 -25.54 8.32
N SER A 190 17.99 -26.31 8.05
CA SER A 190 18.63 -26.38 6.72
C SER A 190 18.21 -27.58 5.85
N LYS A 191 17.45 -28.55 6.37
CA LYS A 191 17.03 -29.76 5.61
C LYS A 191 15.67 -29.70 4.89
N LYS A 192 14.99 -28.54 4.84
CA LYS A 192 13.60 -28.45 4.30
C LYS A 192 13.41 -28.01 2.85
N ASN A 193 14.43 -27.78 2.01
CA ASN A 193 14.16 -27.30 0.64
C ASN A 193 15.08 -27.88 -0.45
N LYS A 194 14.67 -28.99 -1.05
CA LYS A 194 15.03 -29.39 -2.42
C LYS A 194 13.80 -29.94 -3.13
N ASN A 195 12.93 -29.04 -3.62
CA ASN A 195 11.95 -29.21 -4.72
C ASN A 195 10.84 -28.13 -4.66
N LYS A 196 11.15 -26.86 -4.96
CA LYS A 196 10.11 -25.81 -5.18
C LYS A 196 10.61 -24.69 -6.11
N VAL A 197 10.63 -24.94 -7.42
CA VAL A 197 10.82 -23.86 -8.42
C VAL A 197 9.49 -23.43 -9.06
N ILE A 198 8.42 -24.23 -8.94
CA ILE A 198 7.09 -23.90 -9.51
C ILE A 198 6.20 -23.09 -8.53
N ASP A 199 6.58 -22.97 -7.26
CA ASP A 199 5.70 -22.39 -6.21
C ASP A 199 6.01 -20.93 -5.83
N HIS A 200 7.12 -20.35 -6.30
CA HIS A 200 7.60 -19.05 -5.81
C HIS A 200 6.71 -17.86 -6.24
N LEU A 201 6.00 -17.95 -7.38
CA LEU A 201 5.18 -16.85 -7.89
C LEU A 201 3.80 -16.77 -7.23
N SER A 202 3.21 -17.93 -6.91
CA SER A 202 1.96 -18.04 -6.14
C SER A 202 2.19 -17.67 -4.68
N VAL A 203 3.34 -18.09 -4.12
CA VAL A 203 3.80 -17.67 -2.80
C VAL A 203 4.11 -16.16 -2.78
N TRP A 204 4.74 -15.58 -3.81
CA TRP A 204 4.98 -14.13 -3.85
C TRP A 204 3.69 -13.30 -3.99
N LYS A 205 2.70 -13.77 -4.77
CA LYS A 205 1.34 -13.17 -4.81
C LYS A 205 0.62 -13.30 -3.47
N SER A 206 0.71 -14.45 -2.81
CA SER A 206 0.14 -14.66 -1.47
C SER A 206 0.89 -13.85 -0.40
N ILE A 207 2.21 -13.67 -0.53
CA ILE A 207 3.04 -12.86 0.37
C ILE A 207 2.77 -11.37 0.14
N ILE A 208 2.57 -10.89 -1.09
CA ILE A 208 2.21 -9.48 -1.33
C ILE A 208 0.77 -9.20 -0.85
N PHE A 209 -0.16 -10.14 -1.02
CA PHE A 209 -1.52 -10.03 -0.50
C PHE A 209 -1.57 -10.14 1.05
N SER A 210 -0.74 -11.00 1.65
CA SER A 210 -0.61 -11.17 3.11
C SER A 210 0.26 -10.09 3.78
N ALA A 211 1.21 -9.49 3.07
CA ALA A 211 2.05 -8.39 3.57
C ALA A 211 1.30 -7.05 3.61
N ARG A 212 0.05 -6.99 3.10
CA ARG A 212 -0.86 -5.87 3.34
C ARG A 212 -1.50 -5.99 4.73
N PHE A 213 -0.66 -5.86 5.76
CA PHE A 213 -0.90 -6.04 7.21
C PHE A 213 -0.53 -7.43 7.74
N LYS A 214 0.77 -7.64 8.00
CA LYS A 214 1.19 -8.64 8.99
C LYS A 214 0.52 -8.32 10.32
N GLN A 215 -0.05 -9.34 10.95
CA GLN A 215 -0.48 -9.27 12.35
C GLN A 215 0.69 -8.77 13.18
N VAL A 216 0.44 -7.79 14.06
CA VAL A 216 1.45 -7.33 15.01
C VAL A 216 1.68 -8.47 16.00
N ASP A 217 2.93 -8.85 16.21
CA ASP A 217 3.25 -9.79 17.28
C ASP A 217 3.14 -9.06 18.63
N VAL A 218 2.08 -9.40 19.35
CA VAL A 218 1.70 -8.77 20.61
C VAL A 218 2.51 -9.33 21.79
N GLN A 219 3.19 -10.47 21.61
CA GLN A 219 3.92 -11.15 22.68
C GLN A 219 5.43 -10.90 22.68
N ASP A 220 5.96 -10.11 21.74
CA ASP A 220 7.40 -9.77 21.69
C ASP A 220 7.83 -9.00 22.96
N PRO A 221 8.81 -9.53 23.73
CA PRO A 221 9.30 -8.92 24.97
C PRO A 221 9.73 -7.46 24.84
N ARG A 222 10.24 -7.03 23.67
CA ARG A 222 10.70 -5.66 23.43
C ARG A 222 9.57 -4.63 23.47
N PHE A 223 8.33 -5.07 23.26
CA PHE A 223 7.16 -4.20 23.20
C PHE A 223 6.27 -4.26 24.45
N GLN A 224 6.69 -4.99 25.50
CA GLN A 224 5.96 -5.10 26.75
C GLN A 224 5.66 -3.73 27.39
N ALA A 225 6.58 -2.78 27.25
CA ALA A 225 6.42 -1.41 27.75
C ALA A 225 5.17 -0.71 27.19
N MET A 226 4.72 -1.05 25.97
CA MET A 226 3.50 -0.49 25.38
C MET A 226 2.23 -0.85 26.18
N PHE A 227 2.23 -2.00 26.86
CA PHE A 227 1.09 -2.49 27.62
C PHE A 227 1.12 -2.09 29.09
N THR A 228 2.31 -1.91 29.67
CA THR A 228 2.49 -1.62 31.11
C THR A 228 2.57 -0.13 31.41
N SER A 229 3.22 0.66 30.55
CA SER A 229 3.40 2.10 30.78
C SER A 229 2.23 2.91 30.22
N HIS A 230 1.97 4.03 30.89
CA HIS A 230 0.97 5.02 30.51
C HIS A 230 1.46 5.95 29.39
N LEU A 231 2.79 6.08 29.22
CA LEU A 231 3.43 6.95 28.23
C LEU A 231 3.20 6.50 26.78
N TYR A 232 2.85 5.22 26.56
CA TYR A 232 2.60 4.63 25.24
C TYR A 232 1.11 4.40 24.96
N ASN A 233 0.22 5.03 25.71
CA ASN A 233 -1.22 4.95 25.47
C ASN A 233 -1.61 5.68 24.19
N LEU A 234 -2.32 4.99 23.29
CA LEU A 234 -2.92 5.62 22.12
C LEU A 234 -4.16 6.41 22.55
N ASP A 235 -4.15 7.73 22.36
CA ASP A 235 -5.28 8.62 22.65
C ASP A 235 -6.18 8.79 21.42
N PRO A 236 -7.44 8.33 21.44
CA PRO A 236 -8.38 8.54 20.34
C PRO A 236 -8.74 9.99 20.05
N SER A 237 -8.49 10.92 20.98
CA SER A 237 -8.71 12.35 20.82
C SER A 237 -7.57 13.08 20.10
N ASP A 238 -6.42 12.42 19.91
CA ASP A 238 -5.28 13.00 19.19
C ASP A 238 -5.54 13.02 17.67
N PRO A 239 -5.36 14.16 16.97
CA PRO A 239 -5.49 14.25 15.51
C PRO A 239 -4.60 13.26 14.72
N ALA A 240 -3.48 12.82 15.30
CA ALA A 240 -2.59 11.84 14.69
C ALA A 240 -3.05 10.38 14.89
N TYR A 241 -4.11 10.13 15.67
CA TYR A 241 -4.64 8.79 15.93
C TYR A 241 -5.25 8.17 14.67
N LYS A 242 -4.68 7.04 14.23
CA LYS A 242 -5.18 6.27 13.09
C LYS A 242 -5.70 4.92 13.56
N LYS A 243 -6.99 4.66 13.30
CA LYS A 243 -7.64 3.37 13.55
C LYS A 243 -7.20 2.33 12.51
N THR A 244 -6.03 1.74 12.74
CA THR A 244 -5.51 0.61 11.94
C THR A 244 -5.82 -0.73 12.62
N LYS A 245 -5.80 -1.82 11.85
CA LYS A 245 -5.95 -3.18 12.38
C LYS A 245 -4.89 -3.52 13.43
N ALA A 246 -3.67 -3.02 13.24
CA ALA A 246 -2.56 -3.12 14.19
C ALA A 246 -2.88 -2.40 15.51
N THR A 247 -3.31 -1.14 15.46
CA THR A 247 -3.65 -0.37 16.67
C THR A 247 -4.83 -0.97 17.43
N GLN A 248 -5.81 -1.57 16.74
CA GLN A 248 -6.93 -2.28 17.37
C GLN A 248 -6.45 -3.52 18.12
N SER A 249 -5.60 -4.34 17.51
CA SER A 249 -5.06 -5.56 18.15
C SER A 249 -4.27 -5.25 19.44
N ILE A 250 -3.52 -4.14 19.46
CA ILE A 250 -2.77 -3.69 20.64
C ILE A 250 -3.73 -3.21 21.75
N LEU A 251 -4.79 -2.49 21.38
CA LEU A 251 -5.77 -1.99 22.35
C LEU A 251 -6.57 -3.12 23.01
N GLU A 252 -6.98 -4.11 22.21
CA GLU A 252 -7.68 -5.31 22.69
C GLU A 252 -6.82 -6.14 23.65
N GLU A 253 -5.54 -6.36 23.34
CA GLU A 253 -4.62 -7.04 24.26
C GLU A 253 -4.44 -6.24 25.56
N LYS A 254 -4.26 -4.91 25.46
CA LYS A 254 -4.11 -4.06 26.65
C LYS A 254 -5.33 -4.11 27.54
N GLN A 255 -6.52 -4.24 26.96
CA GLN A 255 -7.76 -4.43 27.71
C GLN A 255 -7.79 -5.80 28.39
N LYS A 256 -7.50 -6.89 27.68
CA LYS A 256 -7.43 -8.25 28.25
C LYS A 256 -6.44 -8.35 29.40
N ARG A 257 -5.28 -7.70 29.31
CA ARG A 257 -4.28 -7.69 30.39
C ARG A 257 -4.76 -6.94 31.64
N ARG A 258 -5.58 -5.89 31.49
CA ARG A 258 -6.21 -5.20 32.62
C ARG A 258 -7.27 -6.07 33.29
N GLU A 259 -8.12 -6.72 32.52
CA GLU A 259 -9.13 -7.67 33.03
C GLU A 259 -8.45 -8.82 33.81
N GLN A 260 -7.36 -9.39 33.29
CA GLN A 260 -6.58 -10.41 34.00
C GLN A 260 -5.91 -9.90 35.29
N GLN A 261 -5.41 -8.65 35.30
CA GLN A 261 -4.85 -8.04 36.51
C GLN A 261 -5.93 -7.75 37.56
N GLU A 262 -7.13 -7.36 37.14
CA GLU A 262 -8.28 -7.16 38.02
C GLU A 262 -8.79 -8.48 38.60
N GLU A 263 -8.85 -9.55 37.80
CA GLU A 263 -9.18 -10.90 38.27
C GLU A 263 -8.13 -11.47 39.23
N HIS A 264 -6.84 -11.26 38.94
CA HIS A 264 -5.75 -11.65 39.83
C HIS A 264 -5.72 -10.79 41.11
N GLY A 265 -6.10 -9.52 41.02
CA GLY A 265 -6.29 -8.61 42.15
C GLY A 265 -7.45 -9.02 43.05
N GLN A 266 -8.57 -9.48 42.48
CA GLN A 266 -9.71 -10.01 43.23
C GLN A 266 -9.38 -11.34 43.91
N LYS A 267 -8.69 -12.27 43.23
CA LYS A 267 -8.22 -13.53 43.83
C LYS A 267 -7.12 -13.31 44.88
N GLY A 268 -6.24 -12.33 44.66
CA GLY A 268 -5.22 -11.90 45.62
C GLY A 268 -5.79 -11.21 46.85
N ALA A 269 -6.87 -10.44 46.71
CA ALA A 269 -7.61 -9.85 47.82
C ALA A 269 -8.31 -10.92 48.69
N LEU A 270 -8.89 -11.96 48.07
CA LEU A 270 -9.43 -13.11 48.80
C LEU A 270 -8.35 -13.95 49.52
N LYS A 271 -7.13 -14.03 48.97
CA LYS A 271 -6.02 -14.80 49.58
C LYS A 271 -5.29 -14.02 50.68
N ARG A 272 -5.19 -12.68 50.57
CA ARG A 272 -4.63 -11.80 51.61
C ARG A 272 -5.50 -11.69 52.87
N GLN A 273 -6.78 -12.02 52.81
CA GLN A 273 -7.63 -12.12 54.01
C GLN A 273 -7.40 -13.39 54.85
N LYS A 274 -6.61 -14.38 54.36
CA LYS A 274 -6.38 -15.64 55.08
C LYS A 274 -5.00 -15.79 55.74
N THR A 275 -4.10 -14.82 55.59
CA THR A 275 -2.80 -14.85 56.29
C THR A 275 -2.38 -13.44 56.69
N ALA A 276 -2.58 -13.12 57.97
CA ALA A 276 -1.81 -12.22 58.84
C ALA A 276 -2.71 -11.36 59.74
N GLU A 277 -2.88 -11.84 60.97
CA GLU A 277 -3.27 -11.03 62.12
C GLU A 277 -2.13 -10.05 62.48
N LYS A 278 -2.44 -8.75 62.49
CA LYS A 278 -2.17 -7.72 63.54
C LYS A 278 -2.13 -6.32 62.90
N PRO A 279 -2.76 -5.30 63.53
CA PRO A 279 -3.05 -4.04 62.88
C PRO A 279 -1.90 -3.03 63.02
N ASN A 280 -1.60 -2.29 61.95
CA ASN A 280 -0.96 -0.98 62.09
C ASN A 280 -1.69 0.05 61.23
N LYS A 281 -1.95 1.21 61.84
CA LYS A 281 -2.84 2.28 61.36
C LYS A 281 -2.17 3.07 60.24
N ASN A 282 -2.83 3.16 59.09
CA ASN A 282 -3.05 4.39 58.29
C ASN A 282 -3.41 4.05 56.83
N SER A 283 -4.70 4.02 56.54
CA SER A 283 -5.21 4.30 55.19
C SER A 283 -6.57 4.97 55.33
N LYS A 284 -6.66 6.20 54.82
CA LYS A 284 -7.81 7.11 54.89
C LYS A 284 -9.11 6.41 54.50
N GLU A 285 -10.04 6.36 55.44
CA GLU A 285 -11.45 6.09 55.16
C GLU A 285 -11.99 7.22 54.26
N MET A 286 -12.61 6.84 53.14
CA MET A 286 -13.32 7.78 52.28
C MET A 286 -14.51 8.36 53.07
N ASP A 287 -14.61 9.69 53.09
CA ASP A 287 -15.66 10.42 53.80
C ASP A 287 -17.06 9.86 53.44
N PRO A 288 -17.90 9.51 54.44
CA PRO A 288 -19.26 9.01 54.22
C PRO A 288 -20.08 9.89 53.27
N SER A 289 -19.86 11.21 53.28
CA SER A 289 -20.53 12.17 52.40
C SER A 289 -20.20 11.95 50.91
N LEU A 290 -18.94 11.64 50.60
CA LEU A 290 -18.45 11.35 49.25
C LEU A 290 -19.04 10.04 48.71
N SER A 291 -19.22 9.05 49.59
CA SER A 291 -19.87 7.79 49.23
C SER A 291 -21.36 7.97 48.88
N MET A 292 -22.06 8.87 49.58
CA MET A 292 -23.46 9.21 49.29
C MET A 292 -23.57 10.03 48.00
N LEU A 293 -22.62 10.92 47.74
CA LEU A 293 -22.58 11.70 46.50
C LEU A 293 -22.37 10.80 45.28
N ILE A 294 -21.44 9.84 45.35
CA ILE A 294 -21.20 8.87 44.27
C ILE A 294 -22.44 8.02 44.00
N LYS A 295 -23.15 7.59 45.06
CA LYS A 295 -24.43 6.85 44.92
C LYS A 295 -25.52 7.71 44.26
N SER A 296 -25.61 9.00 44.63
CA SER A 296 -26.57 9.95 44.05
C SER A 296 -26.31 10.23 42.57
N ILE A 297 -25.03 10.41 42.21
CA ILE A 297 -24.62 10.60 40.80
C ILE A 297 -24.92 9.35 39.98
N LYS A 298 -24.60 8.15 40.49
CA LYS A 298 -24.93 6.88 39.81
C LYS A 298 -26.42 6.73 39.56
N ASN A 299 -27.26 6.95 40.58
CA ASN A 299 -28.72 6.91 40.43
C ASN A 299 -29.23 7.93 39.39
N LYS A 300 -28.71 9.16 39.38
CA LYS A 300 -29.09 10.17 38.37
C LYS A 300 -28.67 9.76 36.96
N THR A 301 -27.51 9.14 36.81
CA THR A 301 -27.00 8.72 35.51
C THR A 301 -27.82 7.57 34.94
N GLU A 302 -28.21 6.61 35.78
CA GLU A 302 -29.10 5.50 35.41
C GLU A 302 -30.50 5.98 35.00
N GLN A 303 -31.07 6.94 35.74
CA GLN A 303 -32.36 7.56 35.38
C GLN A 303 -32.28 8.30 34.04
N PHE A 304 -31.17 8.98 33.76
CA PHE A 304 -30.97 9.65 32.47
C PHE A 304 -30.87 8.64 31.32
N GLN A 305 -30.14 7.53 31.51
CA GLN A 305 -30.06 6.47 30.51
C GLN A 305 -31.40 5.75 30.30
N ALA A 306 -32.17 5.53 31.35
CA ALA A 306 -33.51 4.95 31.27
C ALA A 306 -34.46 5.85 30.46
N ARG A 307 -34.45 7.17 30.71
CA ARG A 307 -35.21 8.16 29.92
C ARG A 307 -34.78 8.23 28.46
N LYS A 308 -33.47 8.13 28.18
CA LYS A 308 -32.96 8.10 26.80
C LYS A 308 -33.45 6.85 26.05
N LYS A 309 -33.50 5.69 26.70
CA LYS A 309 -34.03 4.44 26.13
C LYS A 309 -35.54 4.50 25.84
N GLN A 310 -36.31 5.24 26.63
CA GLN A 310 -37.76 5.43 26.41
C GLN A 310 -38.08 6.39 25.26
N ARG A 311 -37.17 7.29 24.86
CA ARG A 311 -37.37 8.24 23.75
C ARG A 311 -37.00 7.68 22.37
N ILE A 312 -36.44 6.47 22.32
CA ILE A 312 -35.94 5.83 21.08
C ILE A 312 -36.84 4.65 20.64
N LYS A 313 -37.92 4.37 21.38
CA LYS A 313 -39.04 3.53 20.95
C LYS A 313 -40.23 4.43 20.64
#